data_AF-A0A117EDI2-F1
#
_entry.id   AF-A0A117EDI2-F1
#
_cell.length_a   1.000
_cell.length_b   1.000
_cell.length_c   1.000
_cell.angle_alpha   90.00
_cell.angle_beta   90.00
_cell.angle_gamma   90.00
#
_symmetry.space_group_name_H-M   'P 1'
#
loop_
_entity.id
_entity.type
_entity.pdbx_description
1 polymer ?
#
loop_
_entity_poly.entity_id
_entity_poly.type
_entity_poly.pdbx_seq_one_letter_code
_entity_poly.pdbx_strand_id
1 'polypeptide(L)'
;MSPSSDPVSPLEQALHAARALVLADLAAGRVAEADVVSMVEESVVQRRWWVEQWPDGVPYVAGLVAQDVQDALLERYGRWPLCPVCEDGDPHALDVEPELGPDPRWVCHQAGVRVAAVGALGTALAGESADESGEGFGKGPGEGFGKGSSS
;
A
#
# COMPACT_ATOMS: atom_id res chain seq x y z
N MET A 1 4.96 -6.90 41.63
CA MET A 1 5.72 -6.11 40.64
C MET A 1 4.71 -5.55 39.65
N SER A 2 4.37 -4.27 39.76
CA SER A 2 3.64 -3.59 38.69
C SER A 2 4.62 -3.43 37.52
N PRO A 3 4.24 -3.74 36.27
CA PRO A 3 5.09 -3.37 35.15
C PRO A 3 5.11 -1.84 35.09
N SER A 4 6.25 -1.23 35.40
CA SER A 4 6.49 0.15 35.00
C SER A 4 6.53 0.16 33.48
N SER A 5 5.48 0.68 32.85
CA SER A 5 5.51 1.03 31.43
C SER A 5 6.42 2.24 31.28
N ASP A 6 7.72 2.00 31.08
CA ASP A 6 8.61 3.05 30.62
C ASP A 6 8.07 3.58 29.28
N PRO A 7 7.98 4.91 29.10
CA PRO A 7 7.50 5.47 27.84
C PRO A 7 8.48 5.09 26.72
N VAL A 8 7.95 4.46 25.67
CA VAL A 8 8.67 4.15 24.44
C VAL A 8 9.28 5.44 23.87
N SER A 9 10.57 5.44 23.52
CA SER A 9 11.25 6.66 23.06
C SER A 9 10.65 7.19 21.74
N PRO A 10 10.79 8.49 21.41
CA PRO A 10 10.29 9.04 20.15
C PRO A 10 10.84 8.32 18.91
N LEU A 11 12.10 7.88 18.94
CA LEU A 11 12.71 7.09 17.86
C LEU A 11 12.01 5.73 17.72
N GLU A 12 11.82 5.01 18.83
CA GLU A 12 11.11 3.73 18.81
C GLU A 12 9.68 3.87 18.27
N GLN A 13 8.96 4.91 18.68
CA GLN A 13 7.62 5.20 18.19
C GLN A 13 7.63 5.44 16.67
N ALA A 14 8.59 6.23 16.17
CA ALA A 14 8.71 6.49 14.74
C ALA A 14 9.06 5.23 13.94
N LEU A 15 9.99 4.39 14.43
CA LEU A 15 10.34 3.12 13.80
C LEU A 15 9.16 2.14 13.79
N HIS A 16 8.40 2.05 14.89
CA HIS A 16 7.20 1.23 14.96
C HIS A 16 6.10 1.73 14.02
N ALA A 17 5.90 3.05 13.93
CA ALA A 17 4.96 3.65 13.00
C ALA A 17 5.37 3.37 11.55
N ALA A 18 6.64 3.59 11.19
CA ALA A 18 7.16 3.30 9.86
C ALA A 18 6.96 1.83 9.47
N ARG A 19 7.31 0.89 10.36
CA ARG A 19 7.06 -0.54 10.16
C ARG A 19 5.58 -0.82 9.88
N ALA A 20 4.69 -0.29 10.71
CA ALA A 20 3.25 -0.52 10.57
C ALA A 20 2.69 0.01 9.25
N LEU A 21 3.11 1.22 8.84
CA LEU A 21 2.67 1.83 7.58
C LEU A 21 3.15 1.01 6.37
N VAL A 22 4.42 0.63 6.33
CA VAL A 22 4.96 -0.14 5.19
C VAL A 22 4.34 -1.54 5.12
N LEU A 23 4.14 -2.21 6.26
CA LEU A 23 3.42 -3.50 6.29
C LEU A 23 1.97 -3.37 5.80
N ALA A 24 1.29 -2.26 6.08
CA ALA A 24 -0.06 -2.02 5.58
C ALA A 24 -0.09 -1.91 4.04
N ASP A 25 0.88 -1.22 3.45
CA ASP A 25 0.98 -1.10 1.99
C ASP A 25 1.37 -2.44 1.33
N LEU A 26 2.31 -3.18 1.92
CA LEU A 26 2.68 -4.52 1.45
C LEU A 26 1.50 -5.49 1.51
N ALA A 27 0.70 -5.44 2.58
CA ALA A 27 -0.51 -6.24 2.71
C ALA A 27 -1.56 -5.86 1.67
N ALA A 28 -1.76 -4.56 1.43
CA ALA A 28 -2.63 -4.06 0.38
C ALA A 28 -2.17 -4.50 -1.03
N GLY A 29 -0.87 -4.48 -1.28
CA GLY A 29 -0.24 -4.99 -2.50
C GLY A 29 -0.18 -6.50 -2.60
N ARG A 30 -0.67 -7.25 -1.58
CA ARG A 30 -0.62 -8.71 -1.49
C ARG A 30 0.80 -9.31 -1.62
N VAL A 31 1.79 -8.62 -1.04
CA VAL A 31 3.21 -9.04 -1.05
C VAL A 31 3.81 -9.13 0.36
N ALA A 32 2.99 -9.25 1.41
CA ALA A 32 3.43 -9.32 2.81
C ALA A 32 3.86 -10.74 3.25
N GLU A 33 4.64 -11.43 2.41
CA GLU A 33 5.21 -12.74 2.73
C GLU A 33 6.39 -12.62 3.72
N ALA A 34 6.76 -13.72 4.38
CA ALA A 34 7.73 -13.69 5.48
C ALA A 34 9.13 -13.15 5.09
N ASP A 35 9.57 -13.41 3.87
CA ASP A 35 10.83 -12.90 3.31
C ASP A 35 10.76 -11.39 3.04
N VAL A 36 9.62 -10.88 2.55
CA VAL A 36 9.38 -9.44 2.37
C VAL A 36 9.26 -8.73 3.72
N VAL A 37 8.59 -9.32 4.71
CA VAL A 37 8.56 -8.79 6.09
C VAL A 37 9.98 -8.70 6.67
N SER A 38 10.85 -9.66 6.35
CA SER A 38 12.25 -9.61 6.77
C SER A 38 12.99 -8.41 6.18
N MET A 39 12.69 -8.02 4.93
CA MET A 39 13.24 -6.79 4.33
C MET A 39 12.82 -5.54 5.11
N VAL A 40 11.56 -5.46 5.55
CA VAL A 40 11.08 -4.34 6.38
C VAL A 40 11.87 -4.25 7.69
N GLU A 41 12.10 -5.39 8.36
CA GLU A 41 12.85 -5.41 9.61
C GLU A 41 14.32 -5.03 9.41
N GLU A 42 14.94 -5.48 8.32
CA GLU A 42 16.28 -5.05 7.92
C GLU A 42 16.35 -3.52 7.74
N SER A 43 15.41 -2.94 6.99
CA SER A 43 15.31 -1.49 6.80
C SER A 43 15.13 -0.74 8.13
N VAL A 44 14.27 -1.22 9.03
CA VAL A 44 14.06 -0.61 10.35
C VAL A 44 15.34 -0.62 11.19
N VAL A 45 16.10 -1.72 11.17
CA VAL A 45 17.40 -1.82 11.86
C VAL A 45 18.40 -0.81 11.27
N GLN A 46 18.47 -0.70 9.95
CA GLN A 46 19.36 0.28 9.30
C GLN A 46 18.95 1.72 9.64
N ARG A 47 17.64 2.03 9.62
CA ARG A 47 17.15 3.39 9.93
C ARG A 47 17.31 3.78 11.39
N ARG A 48 17.22 2.83 12.33
CA ARG A 48 17.59 3.08 13.72
C ARG A 48 19.01 3.62 13.82
N TRP A 49 19.97 2.88 13.27
CA TRP A 49 21.38 3.26 13.34
C TRP A 49 21.60 4.63 12.67
N TRP A 50 20.96 4.87 11.53
CA TRP A 50 21.05 6.15 10.82
C TRP A 50 20.54 7.34 11.66
N VAL A 51 19.39 7.22 12.33
CA VAL A 51 18.86 8.27 13.20
C VAL A 51 19.70 8.45 14.47
N GLU A 52 20.32 7.39 14.98
CA GLU A 52 21.29 7.52 16.09
C GLU A 52 22.48 8.41 15.70
N GLN A 53 22.87 8.43 14.41
CA GLN A 53 23.89 9.35 13.91
C GLN A 53 23.32 10.75 13.61
N TRP A 54 22.04 10.85 13.24
CA TRP A 54 21.37 12.11 12.95
C TRP A 54 19.93 12.16 13.51
N PRO A 55 19.75 12.61 14.77
CA PRO A 55 18.46 12.59 15.46
C PRO A 55 17.35 13.40 14.79
N ASP A 56 17.69 14.48 14.07
CA ASP A 56 16.70 15.28 13.34
C ASP A 56 16.08 14.51 12.15
N GLY A 57 16.64 13.35 11.80
CA GLY A 57 16.11 12.45 10.78
C GLY A 57 14.88 11.64 11.20
N VAL A 58 14.46 11.67 12.47
CA VAL A 58 13.26 10.95 12.98
C VAL A 58 12.02 11.13 12.07
N PRO A 59 11.66 12.35 11.61
CA PRO A 59 10.46 12.55 10.81
C PRO A 59 10.51 11.89 9.42
N TYR A 60 11.68 11.44 8.96
CA TYR A 60 11.90 10.93 7.60
C TYR A 60 11.90 9.40 7.54
N VAL A 61 11.93 8.74 8.70
CA VAL A 61 12.08 7.28 8.82
C VAL A 61 11.02 6.53 8.01
N ALA A 62 9.76 6.98 8.03
CA ALA A 62 8.70 6.29 7.28
C ALA A 62 8.95 6.29 5.77
N GLY A 63 9.44 7.41 5.21
CA GLY A 63 9.76 7.51 3.78
C GLY A 63 10.98 6.68 3.41
N LEU A 64 12.02 6.70 4.25
CA LEU A 64 13.24 5.94 3.99
C LEU A 64 13.03 4.42 4.14
N VAL A 65 12.24 3.95 5.11
CA VAL A 65 11.91 2.52 5.21
C VAL A 65 11.12 2.06 3.98
N ALA A 66 10.18 2.86 3.48
CA ALA A 66 9.43 2.54 2.26
C ALA A 66 10.35 2.44 1.03
N GLN A 67 11.31 3.36 0.89
CA GLN A 67 12.32 3.34 -0.18
C GLN A 67 13.24 2.13 -0.08
N ASP A 68 13.83 1.87 1.10
CA ASP A 68 14.71 0.72 1.32
C ASP A 68 14.00 -0.62 0.95
N VAL A 69 12.71 -0.75 1.29
CA VAL A 69 11.91 -1.94 0.96
C VAL A 69 11.60 -2.01 -0.53
N GLN A 70 11.27 -0.88 -1.16
CA GLN A 70 11.05 -0.81 -2.60
C GLN A 70 12.31 -1.24 -3.38
N ASP A 71 13.48 -0.77 -2.96
CA ASP A 71 14.76 -1.14 -3.57
C ASP A 71 15.03 -2.65 -3.39
N ALA A 72 14.84 -3.18 -2.18
CA ALA A 72 15.01 -4.60 -1.92
C ALA A 72 14.04 -5.49 -2.73
N LEU A 73 12.80 -5.04 -2.92
CA LEU A 73 11.82 -5.71 -3.78
C LEU A 73 12.22 -5.63 -5.25
N LEU A 74 12.69 -4.47 -5.72
CA LEU A 74 13.14 -4.27 -7.10
C LEU A 74 14.27 -5.23 -7.46
N GLU A 75 15.24 -5.40 -6.56
CA GLU A 75 16.37 -6.29 -6.76
C GLU A 75 15.98 -7.78 -6.81
N ARG A 76 14.99 -8.22 -6.03
CA ARG A 76 14.68 -9.65 -5.84
C ARG A 76 13.44 -10.13 -6.59
N TYR A 77 12.41 -9.31 -6.69
CA TYR A 77 11.09 -9.67 -7.24
C TYR A 77 10.63 -8.76 -8.37
N GLY A 78 11.23 -7.57 -8.51
CA GLY A 78 10.90 -6.59 -9.53
C GLY A 78 10.09 -5.41 -8.99
N ARG A 79 9.54 -4.62 -9.92
CA ARG A 79 8.92 -3.32 -9.63
C ARG A 79 7.72 -3.45 -8.69
N TRP A 80 7.73 -2.66 -7.62
CA TRP A 80 6.62 -2.54 -6.68
C TRP A 80 6.61 -1.15 -6.01
N PRO A 81 5.44 -0.59 -5.67
CA PRO A 81 4.11 -1.01 -6.11
C PRO A 81 3.87 -0.55 -7.55
N LEU A 82 3.19 -1.37 -8.35
CA LEU A 82 2.82 -0.95 -9.71
C LEU A 82 1.80 0.19 -9.65
N CYS A 83 1.91 1.13 -10.59
CA CYS A 83 1.04 2.28 -10.68
C CYS A 83 -0.39 1.86 -11.10
N PRO A 84 -1.43 2.12 -10.28
CA PRO A 84 -2.81 1.84 -10.64
C PRO A 84 -3.44 2.92 -11.54
N VAL A 85 -2.72 4.02 -11.82
CA VAL A 85 -3.27 5.18 -12.54
C VAL A 85 -3.03 5.12 -14.05
N CYS A 86 -1.96 4.46 -14.50
CA CYS A 86 -1.51 4.50 -15.90
C CYS A 86 -1.80 3.20 -16.65
N GLU A 87 -3.07 2.83 -16.77
CA GLU A 87 -3.53 1.55 -17.34
C GLU A 87 -3.08 1.30 -18.79
N ASP A 88 -2.99 2.34 -19.62
CA ASP A 88 -2.68 2.22 -21.06
C ASP A 88 -1.17 2.25 -21.37
N GLY A 89 -0.30 2.31 -20.37
CA GLY A 89 1.15 2.45 -20.51
C GLY A 89 1.96 1.21 -20.09
N ASP A 90 3.28 1.27 -20.28
CA ASP A 90 4.19 0.26 -19.73
C ASP A 90 4.09 0.24 -18.18
N PRO A 91 3.96 -0.94 -17.55
CA PRO A 91 3.90 -1.06 -16.10
C PRO A 91 5.15 -0.46 -15.44
N HIS A 92 4.94 0.50 -14.54
CA HIS A 92 5.99 1.17 -13.78
C HIS A 92 5.65 1.21 -12.30
N ALA A 93 6.68 1.36 -11.47
CA ALA A 93 6.52 1.52 -10.04
C ALA A 93 6.11 2.96 -9.70
N LEU A 94 5.36 3.14 -8.61
CA LEU A 94 5.26 4.43 -7.94
C LEU A 94 6.56 4.72 -7.19
N ASP A 95 6.93 5.97 -7.04
CA ASP A 95 8.08 6.41 -6.25
C ASP A 95 7.62 6.97 -4.89
N VAL A 96 8.49 6.95 -3.89
CA VAL A 96 8.23 7.60 -2.59
C VAL A 96 8.74 9.03 -2.62
N GLU A 97 7.85 10.00 -2.41
CA GLU A 97 8.19 11.43 -2.38
C GLU A 97 7.71 12.11 -1.07
N PRO A 98 8.48 13.05 -0.51
CA PRO A 98 9.83 13.46 -0.94
C PRO A 98 10.87 12.35 -0.74
N GLU A 99 11.89 12.28 -1.62
CA GLU A 99 13.04 11.35 -1.48
C GLU A 99 13.65 11.43 -0.07
N LEU A 100 13.81 12.65 0.46
CA LEU A 100 14.16 12.88 1.86
C LEU A 100 13.29 14.00 2.45
N GLY A 101 12.35 13.64 3.32
CA GLY A 101 11.50 14.61 4.02
C GLY A 101 10.33 13.95 4.76
N PRO A 102 9.52 14.75 5.47
CA PRO A 102 8.36 14.28 6.19
C PRO A 102 7.19 14.01 5.23
N ASP A 103 6.12 13.38 5.77
CA ASP A 103 4.86 13.12 5.05
C ASP A 103 5.02 12.36 3.73
N PRO A 104 5.67 11.18 3.73
CA PRO A 104 5.95 10.43 2.51
C PRO A 104 4.67 9.98 1.80
N ARG A 105 4.72 9.99 0.47
CA ARG A 105 3.60 9.68 -0.43
C ARG A 105 4.09 8.81 -1.58
N TRP A 106 3.27 7.86 -2.01
CA TRP A 106 3.43 7.17 -3.29
C TRP A 106 3.02 8.11 -4.42
N VAL A 107 3.90 8.32 -5.39
CA VAL A 107 3.73 9.26 -6.50
C VAL A 107 3.94 8.55 -7.82
N CYS A 108 3.06 8.84 -8.78
CA CYS A 108 3.29 8.47 -10.18
C CYS A 108 3.89 9.69 -10.89
N HIS A 109 5.18 9.62 -11.23
CA HIS A 109 5.84 10.68 -11.98
C HIS A 109 5.34 10.81 -13.42
N GLN A 110 4.92 9.71 -14.04
CA GLN A 110 4.37 9.75 -15.39
C GLN A 110 3.05 10.55 -15.48
N ALA A 111 2.16 10.37 -14.50
CA ALA A 111 0.90 11.10 -14.42
C ALA A 111 1.02 12.44 -13.67
N GLY A 112 2.11 12.66 -12.92
CA GLY A 112 2.30 13.86 -12.10
C GLY A 112 1.37 13.93 -10.89
N VAL A 113 0.95 12.78 -10.34
CA VAL A 113 -0.05 12.71 -9.26
C VAL A 113 0.47 11.98 -8.02
N ARG A 114 0.04 12.45 -6.86
CA ARG A 114 0.19 11.73 -5.58
C ARG A 114 -0.93 10.69 -5.50
N VAL A 115 -0.56 9.42 -5.46
CA VAL A 115 -1.50 8.29 -5.47
C VAL A 115 -2.03 8.03 -4.08
N ALA A 116 -1.14 7.91 -3.08
CA ALA A 116 -1.52 7.64 -1.70
C ALA A 116 -0.46 8.15 -0.71
N ALA A 117 -0.84 8.30 0.56
CA ALA A 117 0.14 8.33 1.64
C ALA A 117 0.77 6.94 1.83
N VAL A 118 2.02 6.89 2.29
CA VAL A 118 2.59 5.64 2.77
C VAL A 118 1.75 5.13 3.95
N GLY A 119 1.35 3.86 3.89
CA GLY A 119 0.39 3.18 4.77
C GLY A 119 -1.07 3.25 4.33
N ALA A 120 -1.38 3.94 3.23
CA ALA A 120 -2.74 4.10 2.72
C ALA A 120 -2.95 3.56 1.30
N LEU A 121 -1.98 2.81 0.76
CA LEU A 121 -2.00 2.33 -0.63
C LEU A 121 -3.22 1.47 -0.95
N GLY A 122 -3.76 0.75 0.03
CA GLY A 122 -4.97 -0.07 -0.13
C GLY A 122 -6.19 0.70 -0.63
N THR A 123 -6.31 1.99 -0.32
CA THR A 123 -7.41 2.81 -0.86
C THR A 123 -7.29 3.07 -2.36
N ALA A 124 -6.06 3.18 -2.86
CA ALA A 124 -5.79 3.36 -4.29
C ALA A 124 -5.93 2.04 -5.05
N LEU A 125 -5.41 0.93 -4.49
CA LEU A 125 -5.47 -0.39 -5.13
C LEU A 125 -6.86 -1.03 -5.10
N ALA A 126 -7.71 -0.68 -4.12
CA ALA A 126 -9.08 -1.19 -4.06
C ALA A 126 -10.03 -0.55 -5.09
N GLY A 127 -9.69 0.64 -5.61
CA GLY A 127 -10.48 1.38 -6.58
C GLY A 127 -10.77 0.63 -7.89
N GLU A 128 -9.97 -0.39 -8.21
CA GLU A 128 -10.12 -1.23 -9.41
C GLU A 128 -11.10 -2.41 -9.22
N SER A 129 -11.51 -2.73 -7.98
CA SER A 129 -12.29 -3.96 -7.69
C SER A 129 -13.79 -3.76 -7.53
N ALA A 130 -14.30 -2.52 -7.64
CA ALA A 130 -15.70 -2.19 -7.37
C ALA A 130 -16.62 -2.21 -8.62
N ASP A 131 -16.09 -2.39 -9.83
CA ASP A 131 -16.89 -2.35 -11.08
C ASP A 131 -17.38 -3.74 -11.58
N GLU A 132 -16.96 -4.86 -10.98
CA GLU A 132 -17.46 -6.21 -11.33
C GLU A 132 -18.62 -6.71 -10.44
N SER A 133 -19.68 -5.92 -10.32
CA SER A 133 -20.98 -6.41 -9.80
C SER A 133 -22.13 -5.57 -10.37
N GLY A 134 -22.30 -5.64 -11.69
CA GLY A 134 -23.28 -4.84 -12.44
C GLY A 134 -23.95 -5.53 -13.63
N GLU A 135 -23.98 -6.87 -13.71
CA GLU A 135 -24.79 -7.61 -14.69
C GLU A 135 -25.87 -8.40 -13.91
N GLY A 136 -27.18 -8.18 -14.05
CA GLY A 136 -27.93 -7.77 -15.23
C GLY A 136 -28.62 -8.97 -15.89
N PHE A 137 -29.34 -9.83 -15.14
CA PHE A 137 -30.07 -10.95 -15.74
C PHE A 137 -31.57 -10.66 -15.96
N GLY A 138 -31.87 -10.19 -17.17
CA GLY A 138 -32.85 -10.83 -18.06
C GLY A 138 -34.34 -10.76 -17.71
N LYS A 139 -35.02 -9.74 -18.23
CA LYS A 139 -36.48 -9.74 -18.49
C LYS A 139 -36.80 -10.81 -19.56
N GLY A 140 -37.48 -11.89 -19.18
CA GLY A 140 -37.99 -12.89 -20.12
C GLY A 140 -39.32 -12.47 -20.76
N PRO A 141 -39.55 -12.72 -22.06
CA PRO A 141 -40.88 -12.75 -22.64
C PRO A 141 -41.41 -14.20 -22.70
N GLY A 142 -42.71 -14.39 -22.52
CA GLY A 142 -43.35 -15.71 -22.65
C GLY A 142 -44.87 -15.68 -22.47
N GLU A 143 -45.58 -15.51 -23.58
CA GLU A 143 -47.01 -15.82 -23.82
C GLU A 143 -47.34 -17.28 -23.38
N GLY A 144 -48.57 -17.74 -23.12
CA GLY A 144 -49.92 -17.19 -23.21
C GLY A 144 -50.99 -18.28 -22.95
N PHE A 145 -52.23 -17.92 -23.25
CA PHE A 145 -53.39 -18.79 -23.58
C PHE A 145 -54.10 -19.61 -22.47
N GLY A 146 -55.32 -19.16 -22.13
CA GLY A 146 -56.33 -19.95 -21.44
C GLY A 146 -57.73 -19.35 -21.64
N LYS A 147 -58.42 -19.70 -22.74
CA LYS A 147 -59.86 -19.48 -22.90
C LYS A 147 -60.53 -20.84 -22.95
N GLY A 148 -61.22 -21.20 -21.87
CA GLY A 148 -62.15 -22.32 -21.82
C GLY A 148 -63.57 -21.80 -22.00
N SER A 149 -64.25 -22.26 -23.04
CA SER A 149 -65.70 -22.15 -23.24
C SER A 149 -66.23 -23.50 -23.70
N SER A 150 -67.51 -23.77 -23.35
CA SER A 150 -68.37 -24.92 -23.68
C SER A 150 -68.40 -25.98 -22.57
N SER A 151 -69.55 -26.44 -22.04
CA SER A 151 -70.97 -26.23 -22.32
C SER A 151 -71.78 -26.55 -21.07
#